data_AF-A0A7Y2CUM7-F1
#
_entry.id   AF-A0A7Y2CUM7-F1
#
_cell.length_a   1.000
_cell.length_b   1.000
_cell.length_c   1.000
_cell.angle_alpha   90.00
_cell.angle_beta   90.00
_cell.angle_gamma   90.00
#
_symmetry.space_group_name_H-M   'P 1'
#
loop_
_entity.id
_entity.type
_entity.pdbx_description
1 polymer ?
#
loop_
_entity_poly.entity_id
_entity_poly.type
_entity_poly.pdbx_seq_one_letter_code
_entity_poly.pdbx_strand_id
1 'polypeptide(L)'
;MDRASWIASADVGVQEQFLSELEEGELLALPFLFEFWALPHQVPPEGVWRTWVILGGRGAGKTRAGAEWVRSMVEGSMPLDPGPCRRVALVGETID
;
A
#
# COMPACT_ATOMS: atom_id res chain seq x y z
N MET A 1 13.99 -1.89 -4.23
CA MET A 1 13.08 -2.37 -5.29
C MET A 1 11.80 -2.78 -4.59
N ASP A 2 10.64 -2.30 -5.01
CA ASP A 2 9.35 -2.74 -4.45
C ASP A 2 8.99 -4.17 -4.88
N ARG A 3 8.00 -4.77 -4.19
CA ARG A 3 7.63 -6.19 -4.36
C ARG A 3 7.17 -6.50 -5.79
N ALA A 4 6.28 -5.68 -6.34
CA ALA A 4 5.82 -5.81 -7.72
C ALA A 4 6.95 -5.67 -8.74
N SER A 5 7.84 -4.70 -8.55
CA SER A 5 9.00 -4.52 -9.44
C SER A 5 9.94 -5.73 -9.38
N TRP A 6 10.20 -6.27 -8.18
CA TRP A 6 11.02 -7.48 -8.02
C TRP A 6 10.47 -8.65 -8.84
N ILE A 7 9.20 -9.02 -8.65
CA ILE A 7 8.63 -10.17 -9.37
C ILE A 7 8.56 -9.93 -10.89
N ALA A 8 8.24 -8.70 -11.32
CA ALA A 8 8.18 -8.35 -12.73
C ALA A 8 9.55 -8.43 -13.42
N SER A 9 10.63 -8.26 -12.67
CA SER A 9 12.00 -8.37 -13.17
C SER A 9 12.61 -9.77 -13.07
N ALA A 10 11.94 -10.69 -12.36
CA ALA A 10 12.40 -12.05 -12.18
C ALA A 10 12.27 -12.86 -13.48
N ASP A 11 12.98 -13.99 -13.58
CA ASP A 11 12.81 -14.91 -14.69
C ASP A 11 11.42 -15.54 -14.68
N VAL A 12 10.99 -16.03 -15.84
CA VAL A 12 9.65 -16.62 -16.03
C VAL A 12 9.40 -17.79 -15.07
N GLY A 13 10.41 -18.60 -14.76
CA GLY A 13 10.26 -19.72 -13.83
C GLY A 13 9.96 -19.26 -12.40
N VAL A 14 10.62 -18.20 -11.94
CA VAL A 14 10.32 -17.58 -10.63
C VAL A 14 8.94 -16.92 -10.63
N GLN A 15 8.53 -16.28 -11.74
CA GLN A 15 7.18 -15.71 -11.85
C GLN A 15 6.10 -16.80 -11.78
N GLU A 16 6.26 -17.89 -12.54
CA GLU A 16 5.35 -19.03 -12.53
C GLU A 16 5.28 -19.68 -11.16
N GLN A 17 6.44 -19.89 -10.50
CA GLN A 17 6.49 -20.46 -9.16
C GLN A 17 5.72 -19.58 -8.16
N PHE A 18 6.02 -18.28 -8.11
CA PHE A 18 5.33 -17.35 -7.19
C PHE A 18 3.83 -17.37 -7.40
N LEU A 19 3.35 -17.30 -8.66
CA LEU A 19 1.92 -17.33 -8.95
C LEU A 19 1.28 -18.68 -8.63
N SER A 20 2.02 -19.79 -8.75
CA SER A 20 1.52 -21.13 -8.41
C SER A 20 1.41 -21.40 -6.91
N GLU A 21 2.11 -20.61 -6.08
CA GLU A 21 2.07 -20.71 -4.62
C GLU A 21 0.87 -19.96 -4.00
N LEU A 22 0.19 -19.11 -4.78
CA LEU A 22 -0.96 -18.35 -4.32
C LEU A 22 -2.26 -19.16 -4.46
N GLU A 23 -3.08 -19.16 -3.41
CA GLU A 23 -4.46 -19.67 -3.48
C GLU A 23 -5.33 -18.79 -4.39
N GLU A 24 -6.43 -19.34 -4.90
CA GLU A 24 -7.36 -18.59 -5.78
C GLU A 24 -7.80 -17.26 -5.14
N GLY A 25 -8.10 -17.26 -3.84
CA GLY A 25 -8.46 -16.05 -3.10
C GLY A 25 -7.33 -15.02 -3.06
N GLU A 26 -6.08 -15.46 -2.93
CA GLU A 26 -4.90 -14.58 -2.89
C GLU A 26 -4.61 -13.98 -4.27
N LEU A 27 -4.74 -14.77 -5.33
CA LEU A 27 -4.64 -14.30 -6.72
C LEU A 27 -5.71 -13.23 -7.03
N LEU A 28 -6.95 -13.47 -6.59
CA LEU A 28 -8.05 -12.52 -6.76
C LEU A 28 -7.86 -11.25 -5.93
N ALA A 29 -7.22 -11.36 -4.76
CA ALA A 29 -6.93 -10.23 -3.89
C ALA A 29 -5.75 -9.39 -4.36
N LEU A 30 -4.75 -9.99 -5.03
CA LEU A 30 -3.48 -9.37 -5.39
C LEU A 30 -3.60 -7.99 -6.06
N PRO A 31 -4.52 -7.74 -7.02
CA PRO A 31 -4.71 -6.41 -7.63
C PRO A 31 -5.13 -5.31 -6.64
N PHE A 32 -5.67 -5.69 -5.50
CA PHE A 32 -6.20 -4.79 -4.47
C PHE A 32 -5.24 -4.58 -3.29
N LEU A 33 -4.14 -5.36 -3.21
CA LEU A 33 -3.16 -5.25 -2.14
C LEU A 33 -2.21 -4.08 -2.38
N PHE A 34 -2.54 -2.90 -1.86
CA PHE A 34 -1.74 -1.69 -2.06
C PHE A 34 -0.26 -1.87 -1.69
N GLU A 35 0.04 -2.53 -0.58
CA GLU A 35 1.42 -2.79 -0.12
C GLU A 35 2.28 -3.59 -1.10
N PHE A 36 1.67 -4.39 -1.98
CA PHE A 36 2.38 -5.13 -3.00
C PHE A 36 2.81 -4.22 -4.17
N TRP A 37 1.94 -3.28 -4.54
CA TRP A 37 2.10 -2.38 -5.68
C TRP A 37 2.68 -1.00 -5.31
N ALA A 38 2.76 -0.67 -4.03
CA ALA A 38 3.22 0.62 -3.56
C ALA A 38 4.69 0.84 -3.90
N LEU A 39 4.99 2.03 -4.42
CA LEU A 39 6.37 2.46 -4.62
C LEU A 39 7.02 2.77 -3.26
N PRO A 40 8.36 2.71 -3.13
CA PRO A 40 9.02 2.93 -1.84
C PRO A 40 8.70 4.26 -1.14
N HIS A 41 8.40 5.32 -1.90
CA HIS A 41 8.03 6.63 -1.35
C HIS A 41 6.55 6.75 -0.93
N GLN A 42 5.74 5.74 -1.25
CA GLN A 42 4.30 5.67 -0.95
C GLN A 42 3.99 4.89 0.33
N VAL A 43 5.01 4.38 1.02
CA VAL A 43 4.91 3.70 2.31
C VAL A 43 5.69 4.47 3.39
N PRO A 44 5.24 4.45 4.65
CA PRO A 44 5.97 5.10 5.73
C PRO A 44 7.32 4.42 5.96
N PRO A 45 8.35 5.16 6.43
CA PRO A 45 9.62 4.55 6.77
C PRO A 45 9.48 3.63 7.99
N GLU A 46 10.40 2.67 8.10
CA GLU A 46 10.52 1.82 9.29
C GLU A 46 10.93 2.63 10.53
N GLY A 47 10.62 2.10 11.70
CA GLY A 47 11.00 2.68 12.99
C GLY A 47 10.08 3.81 13.47
N VAL A 48 10.58 4.57 14.45
CA VAL A 48 9.79 5.62 15.11
C VAL A 48 9.97 6.94 14.37
N TRP A 49 8.86 7.49 13.88
CA TRP A 49 8.81 8.81 13.27
C TRP A 49 7.61 9.59 13.82
N ARG A 50 7.74 10.93 13.83
CA ARG A 50 6.66 11.82 14.25
C ARG A 50 5.81 12.31 13.07
N THR A 51 6.46 12.52 11.93
CA THR A 51 5.82 13.04 10.72
C THR A 51 6.38 12.30 9.52
N TRP A 52 5.49 11.89 8.62
CA TRP A 52 5.84 11.34 7.32
C TRP A 52 5.33 12.29 6.23
N VAL A 53 6.18 12.56 5.24
CA VAL A 53 5.89 13.47 4.13
C VAL A 53 6.06 12.70 2.81
N ILE A 54 5.04 12.71 1.97
CA ILE A 54 5.07 12.12 0.63
C ILE A 54 5.34 13.22 -0.39
N LEU A 55 6.52 13.21 -1.00
CA LEU A 55 6.91 14.16 -2.05
C LEU A 55 6.83 13.51 -3.42
N GLY A 56 6.25 14.19 -4.40
CA GLY A 56 6.16 13.71 -5.77
C GLY A 56 5.41 14.64 -6.69
N GLY A 57 5.69 14.56 -7.99
CA GLY A 57 5.01 15.34 -9.03
C GLY A 57 3.55 14.92 -9.26
N ARG A 58 2.94 15.47 -10.32
CA ARG A 58 1.63 15.02 -10.80
C ARG A 58 1.69 13.54 -11.17
N GLY A 59 0.69 12.76 -10.79
CA GLY A 59 0.62 11.33 -11.11
C GLY A 59 1.50 10.42 -10.24
N ALA A 60 2.28 10.94 -9.29
CA ALA A 60 3.12 10.12 -8.40
C ALA A 60 2.33 9.25 -7.38
N GLY A 61 0.99 9.29 -7.40
CA GLY A 61 0.15 8.47 -6.52
C GLY A 61 0.06 8.95 -5.06
N LYS A 62 0.43 10.20 -4.75
CA LYS A 62 0.37 10.78 -3.39
C LYS A 62 -1.00 10.60 -2.71
N THR A 63 -2.08 10.85 -3.44
CA THR A 63 -3.45 10.73 -2.92
C THR A 63 -3.80 9.30 -2.54
N ARG A 64 -3.44 8.31 -3.36
CA ARG A 64 -3.67 6.90 -3.05
C ARG A 64 -2.84 6.46 -1.84
N ALA A 65 -1.56 6.84 -1.80
CA ALA A 65 -0.69 6.53 -0.67
C ALA A 65 -1.23 7.09 0.67
N GLY A 66 -1.71 8.33 0.67
CA GLY A 66 -2.34 8.93 1.85
C GLY A 66 -3.61 8.21 2.28
N ALA A 67 -4.48 7.84 1.33
CA ALA A 67 -5.72 7.12 1.63
C ALA A 67 -5.43 5.72 2.22
N GLU A 68 -4.51 4.97 1.62
CA GLU A 68 -4.16 3.61 2.08
C GLU A 68 -3.43 3.63 3.42
N TRP A 69 -2.65 4.67 3.70
CA TRP A 69 -2.11 4.89 5.05
C TRP A 69 -3.22 5.16 6.07
N VAL A 70 -4.20 6.00 5.75
CA VAL A 70 -5.34 6.21 6.65
C VAL A 70 -6.07 4.88 6.91
N ARG A 71 -6.30 4.08 5.86
CA ARG A 71 -6.90 2.75 5.98
C ARG A 71 -6.08 1.84 6.89
N SER A 72 -4.77 1.73 6.69
CA SER A 72 -3.91 0.88 7.55
C SER A 72 -3.86 1.35 9.01
N MET A 73 -4.15 2.63 9.27
CA MET A 73 -4.27 3.14 10.62
C MET A 73 -5.64 2.85 11.26
N VAL A 74 -6.73 2.78 10.49
CA VAL A 74 -8.10 2.67 11.06
C VAL A 74 -8.77 1.31 10.88
N GLU A 75 -8.33 0.53 9.89
CA GLU A 75 -8.81 -0.82 9.57
C GLU A 75 -7.81 -1.87 10.07
N GLY A 76 -8.31 -3.05 10.46
CA GLY A 76 -7.51 -4.25 10.71
C GLY A 76 -7.49 -5.19 9.50
N SER A 77 -7.03 -6.42 9.71
CA SER A 77 -6.79 -7.39 8.63
C SER A 77 -8.07 -8.00 8.03
N MET A 78 -9.16 -8.08 8.81
CA MET A 78 -10.45 -8.61 8.35
C MET A 78 -11.52 -7.52 8.23
N PRO A 79 -12.62 -7.77 7.50
CA PRO A 79 -13.73 -6.84 7.43
C PRO A 79 -14.22 -6.44 8.83
N LEU A 80 -14.34 -5.13 9.05
CA LEU A 80 -14.77 -4.49 10.31
C LEU A 80 -13.76 -4.62 11.47
N ASP A 81 -12.59 -5.22 11.27
CA ASP A 81 -11.56 -5.22 12.30
C ASP A 81 -11.08 -3.79 12.58
N PRO A 82 -10.88 -3.44 13.86
CA PRO A 82 -10.36 -2.14 14.22
C PRO A 82 -8.86 -2.06 13.95
N GLY A 83 -8.42 -0.95 13.34
CA GLY A 83 -7.02 -0.59 13.23
C GLY A 83 -6.45 0.04 14.51
N PRO A 84 -5.14 0.37 14.51
CA PRO A 84 -4.45 0.96 15.67
C PRO A 84 -4.95 2.36 16.08
N CYS A 85 -5.56 3.11 15.17
CA CYS A 85 -6.08 4.46 15.39
C CYS A 85 -7.61 4.49 15.38
N ARG A 86 -8.18 5.06 16.45
CA ARG A 86 -9.64 5.29 16.58
C ARG A 86 -10.07 6.74 16.34
N ARG A 87 -9.11 7.66 16.27
CA ARG A 87 -9.34 9.10 16.14
C ARG A 87 -8.42 9.62 15.04
N VAL A 88 -9.01 10.04 13.94
CA VAL A 88 -8.31 10.57 12.77
C VAL A 88 -8.98 11.87 12.35
N ALA A 89 -8.15 12.85 11.96
CA ALA A 89 -8.61 14.07 11.32
C ALA A 89 -7.96 14.15 9.92
N LEU A 90 -8.78 14.45 8.92
CA LEU A 90 -8.32 14.75 7.57
C LEU A 90 -8.49 16.25 7.35
N VAL A 91 -7.40 16.92 7.00
CA VAL A 91 -7.38 18.36 6.75
C VAL A 91 -6.91 18.56 5.32
N GLY A 92 -7.72 19.24 4.53
CA GLY A 92 -7.43 19.61 3.15
C GLY A 92 -7.97 20.99 2.86
N GLU A 93 -7.45 21.61 1.81
CA GLU A 93 -8.04 22.84 1.28
C GLU A 93 -9.40 22.54 0.64
N THR A 94 -10.32 23.50 0.73
CA THR A 94 -11.55 23.49 -0.08
C THR A 94 -11.23 24.18 -1.40
N ILE A 95 -11.68 23.61 -2.51
CA ILE A 95 -11.58 24.26 -3.82
C ILE A 95 -12.71 25.28 -3.91
N ASP A 96 -12.36 26.57 -4.09
CA ASP A 96 -13.30 27.64 -4.42
C ASP A 96 -13.66 27.65 -5.92
#